data_AF-A0A6P0VZ56-F1
#
_entry.id   AF-A0A6P0VZ56-F1
#
_cell.length_a   1.000
_cell.length_b   1.000
_cell.length_c   1.000
_cell.angle_alpha   90.00
_cell.angle_beta   90.00
_cell.angle_gamma   90.00
#
_symmetry.space_group_name_H-M   'P 1'
#
loop_
_entity.id
_entity.type
_entity.pdbx_description
1 polymer ?
#
loop_
_entity_poly.entity_id
_entity_poly.type
_entity_poly.pdbx_seq_one_letter_code
_entity_poly.pdbx_strand_id
1 'polypeptide(L)'
;MSSSKPIGAGNPLQPAPTDHHRKFTFSCIMLLAELTQSLQSQYAQIQIQIENLERQQREIQEKLQDVRSVESKMESAAALVAEAVAEITEVCPEELNSYQETINSLFTAPTAQLPLSDDSENSVEPPVEPELPNGNGNGHHHDVQDVGDFEVTIDLEPENSNGNGIAGIPTQDLIEMIRTEEVPEVILSLDELNQLSIQKIRKLASAKEVSAKGKRWEIAKRIEGLVTEDDVVALK
;
A
#
# COMPACT_ATOMS: atom_id res chain seq x y z
N MET A 1 -36.01 -12.15 73.72
CA MET A 1 -35.05 -11.86 72.62
C MET A 1 -35.12 -10.37 72.34
N SER A 2 -34.26 -9.60 73.01
CA SER A 2 -34.27 -8.14 72.97
C SER A 2 -33.45 -7.65 71.79
N SER A 3 -34.11 -7.04 70.80
CA SER A 3 -33.48 -6.37 69.67
C SER A 3 -32.99 -4.98 70.10
N SER A 4 -31.68 -4.87 70.30
CA SER A 4 -31.00 -3.60 70.60
C SER A 4 -30.70 -2.87 69.30
N LYS A 5 -31.35 -1.72 69.09
CA LYS A 5 -31.17 -0.84 67.92
C LYS A 5 -29.90 0.02 68.15
N PRO A 6 -28.90 0.01 67.24
CA PRO A 6 -27.73 0.86 67.40
C PRO A 6 -28.08 2.33 67.11
N ILE A 7 -27.66 3.18 68.04
CA ILE A 7 -27.78 4.64 68.05
C ILE A 7 -26.92 5.19 66.89
N GLY A 8 -27.55 5.96 66.01
CA GLY A 8 -26.90 6.61 64.87
C GLY A 8 -25.80 7.56 65.34
N ALA A 9 -24.56 7.24 65.00
CA ALA A 9 -23.44 8.16 65.14
C ALA A 9 -23.69 9.37 64.23
N GLY A 10 -23.80 10.55 64.84
CA GLY A 10 -23.98 11.81 64.13
C GLY A 10 -22.85 12.02 63.13
N ASN A 11 -23.23 12.21 61.86
CA ASN A 11 -22.31 12.47 60.78
C ASN A 11 -21.60 13.81 61.07
N PRO A 12 -20.27 13.86 61.26
CA PRO A 12 -19.58 15.12 61.51
C PRO A 12 -19.77 16.03 60.30
N LEU A 13 -20.22 17.27 60.54
CA LEU A 13 -20.35 18.28 59.48
C LEU A 13 -18.99 18.43 58.79
N GLN A 14 -18.89 17.92 57.55
CA GLN A 14 -17.71 18.13 56.74
C GLN A 14 -17.54 19.63 56.47
N PRO A 15 -16.32 20.18 56.61
CA PRO A 15 -16.05 21.58 56.34
C PRO A 15 -16.36 21.90 54.87
N ALA A 16 -17.03 23.04 54.64
CA ALA A 16 -17.39 23.47 53.30
C ALA A 16 -16.14 23.55 52.40
N PRO A 17 -16.19 23.01 51.17
CA PRO A 17 -15.04 22.99 50.28
C PRO A 17 -14.58 24.42 49.97
N THR A 18 -13.31 24.70 50.22
CA THR A 18 -12.70 26.00 50.00
C THR A 18 -12.65 26.34 48.51
N ASP A 19 -12.83 27.62 48.17
CA ASP A 19 -12.90 28.14 46.78
C ASP A 19 -11.72 27.70 45.89
N HIS A 20 -10.55 27.47 46.48
CA HIS A 20 -9.36 26.99 45.76
C HIS A 20 -9.53 25.59 45.19
N HIS A 21 -10.25 24.70 45.90
CA HIS A 21 -10.48 23.35 45.41
C HIS A 21 -11.35 23.35 44.15
N ARG A 22 -12.36 24.23 44.10
CA ARG A 22 -13.23 24.40 42.93
C ARG A 22 -12.44 24.86 41.70
N LYS A 23 -11.58 25.87 41.85
CA LYS A 23 -10.75 26.37 40.75
C LYS A 23 -9.81 25.30 40.21
N PHE A 24 -9.18 24.54 41.10
CA PHE A 24 -8.33 23.42 40.69
C PHE A 24 -9.11 22.36 39.92
N THR A 25 -10.29 21.96 40.42
CA THR A 25 -11.13 20.95 39.74
C THR A 25 -11.59 21.42 38.37
N PHE A 26 -11.97 22.69 38.20
CA PHE A 26 -12.37 23.23 36.90
C PHE A 26 -11.19 23.24 35.90
N SER A 27 -9.99 23.62 36.35
CA SER A 27 -8.81 23.62 35.48
C SER A 27 -8.45 22.21 35.01
N CYS A 28 -8.53 21.20 35.89
CA CYS A 28 -8.28 19.81 35.52
C CYS A 28 -9.31 19.27 34.53
N ILE A 29 -10.60 19.58 34.74
CA ILE A 29 -11.67 19.15 33.82
C ILE A 29 -11.48 19.78 32.44
N MET A 30 -11.12 21.06 32.36
CA MET A 30 -10.85 21.73 31.09
C MET A 30 -9.65 21.12 30.34
N LEU A 31 -8.55 20.87 31.03
CA LEU A 31 -7.36 20.26 30.40
C LEU A 31 -7.66 18.85 29.88
N LEU A 32 -8.43 18.06 30.64
CA LEU A 32 -8.84 16.72 30.21
C LEU A 32 -9.77 16.77 28.99
N ALA A 33 -10.70 17.72 28.95
CA ALA A 33 -11.58 17.91 27.81
C ALA A 33 -10.79 18.30 26.55
N GLU A 34 -9.84 19.22 26.67
CA GLU A 34 -8.97 19.64 25.56
C GLU A 34 -8.12 18.47 25.04
N LEU A 35 -7.51 17.69 25.93
CA LEU A 35 -6.74 16.51 25.56
C LEU A 35 -7.62 15.47 24.84
N THR A 36 -8.84 15.24 25.33
CA THR A 36 -9.79 14.29 24.73
C THR A 36 -10.18 14.74 23.33
N GLN A 37 -10.44 16.04 23.14
CA GLN A 37 -10.77 16.61 21.84
C GLN A 37 -9.59 16.51 20.86
N SER A 38 -8.36 16.78 21.33
CA SER A 38 -7.15 16.63 20.52
C SER A 38 -6.95 15.18 20.06
N LEU A 39 -7.10 14.22 20.97
CA LEU A 39 -6.98 12.79 20.63
C LEU A 39 -8.05 12.38 19.61
N GLN A 40 -9.31 12.77 19.82
CA GLN A 40 -10.39 12.48 18.88
C GLN A 40 -10.11 13.05 17.48
N SER A 41 -9.57 14.27 17.40
CA SER A 41 -9.18 14.86 16.12
C SER A 41 -8.04 14.09 15.45
N GLN A 42 -7.04 13.63 16.21
CA GLN A 42 -5.94 12.84 15.66
C GLN A 42 -6.42 11.47 15.15
N TYR A 43 -7.32 10.80 15.89
CA TYR A 43 -7.92 9.55 15.45
C TYR A 43 -8.70 9.72 14.14
N ALA A 44 -9.49 10.79 14.00
CA ALA A 44 -10.22 11.07 12.77
C ALA A 44 -9.27 11.30 11.58
N GLN A 45 -8.16 12.02 11.78
CA GLN A 45 -7.15 12.23 10.73
C GLN A 45 -6.47 10.94 10.31
N ILE A 46 -6.10 10.08 11.26
CA ILE A 46 -5.48 8.78 10.98
C ILE A 46 -6.46 7.87 10.23
N GLN A 47 -7.75 7.87 10.58
CA GLN A 47 -8.77 7.10 9.86
C GLN A 47 -8.88 7.52 8.40
N ILE A 48 -8.89 8.83 8.11
CA ILE A 48 -8.89 9.35 6.74
C ILE A 48 -7.62 8.93 5.98
N GLN A 49 -6.46 8.93 6.64
CA GLN A 49 -5.20 8.49 6.02
C GLN A 49 -5.23 6.99 5.68
N ILE A 50 -5.76 6.14 6.58
CA ILE A 50 -5.91 4.71 6.34
C ILE A 50 -6.81 4.48 5.11
N GLU A 51 -7.98 5.12 5.06
CA GLU A 51 -8.90 4.99 3.94
C GLU A 51 -8.27 5.42 2.60
N ASN A 52 -7.48 6.50 2.61
CA ASN A 52 -6.75 6.97 1.43
C ASN A 52 -5.69 5.96 0.97
N LEU A 53 -4.92 5.39 1.90
CA LEU A 53 -3.91 4.38 1.57
C LEU A 53 -4.54 3.09 1.06
N GLU A 54 -5.65 2.65 1.64
CA GLU A 54 -6.39 1.48 1.17
C GLU A 54 -6.95 1.70 -0.25
N ARG A 55 -7.43 2.90 -0.54
CA ARG A 55 -7.86 3.27 -1.90
C ARG A 55 -6.71 3.25 -2.89
N GLN A 56 -5.56 3.81 -2.53
CA GLN A 56 -4.36 3.76 -3.38
C GLN A 56 -3.89 2.33 -3.63
N GLN A 57 -3.95 1.46 -2.62
CA GLN A 57 -3.61 0.04 -2.79
C GLN A 57 -4.52 -0.65 -3.80
N ARG A 58 -5.84 -0.39 -3.76
CA ARG A 58 -6.77 -0.94 -4.74
C ARG A 58 -6.46 -0.47 -6.17
N GLU A 59 -6.20 0.82 -6.34
CA GLU A 59 -5.86 1.41 -7.64
C GLU A 59 -4.56 0.81 -8.22
N ILE A 60 -3.55 0.59 -7.38
CA ILE A 60 -2.29 -0.05 -7.81
C ILE A 60 -2.55 -1.50 -8.23
N GLN A 61 -3.36 -2.25 -7.48
CA GLN A 61 -3.68 -3.65 -7.81
C GLN A 61 -4.43 -3.76 -9.14
N GLU A 62 -5.38 -2.86 -9.40
CA GLU A 62 -6.11 -2.76 -10.65
C GLU A 62 -5.15 -2.48 -11.83
N LYS A 63 -4.30 -1.45 -11.69
CA LYS A 63 -3.29 -1.12 -12.71
C LYS A 63 -2.33 -2.28 -12.99
N LEU A 64 -1.91 -3.01 -11.95
CA LEU A 64 -1.05 -4.19 -12.13
C LEU A 64 -1.77 -5.32 -12.89
N GLN A 65 -3.07 -5.51 -12.66
CA GLN A 65 -3.86 -6.47 -13.40
C GLN A 65 -3.98 -6.08 -14.88
N ASP A 66 -4.18 -4.79 -15.17
CA ASP A 66 -4.23 -4.27 -16.54
C ASP A 66 -2.90 -4.47 -17.27
N VAL A 67 -1.78 -4.12 -16.63
CA VAL A 67 -0.44 -4.32 -17.19
C VAL A 67 -0.19 -5.80 -17.48
N ARG A 68 -0.51 -6.69 -16.55
CA ARG A 68 -0.38 -8.14 -16.77
C ARG A 68 -1.24 -8.65 -17.94
N SER A 69 -2.43 -8.09 -18.13
CA SER A 69 -3.27 -8.41 -19.29
C SER A 69 -2.61 -7.99 -20.59
N VAL A 70 -1.99 -6.80 -20.61
CA VAL A 70 -1.25 -6.31 -21.78
C VAL A 70 0.00 -7.14 -22.04
N GLU A 71 0.77 -7.47 -21.00
CA GLU A 71 1.96 -8.32 -21.09
C GLU A 71 1.62 -9.69 -21.68
N SER A 72 0.56 -10.35 -21.20
CA SER A 72 0.10 -11.63 -21.72
C SER A 72 -0.31 -11.55 -23.20
N LYS A 73 -0.97 -10.45 -23.61
CA LYS A 73 -1.30 -10.21 -25.03
C LYS A 73 -0.05 -10.00 -25.88
N MET A 74 0.94 -9.27 -25.36
CA MET A 74 2.22 -9.04 -26.05
C MET A 74 3.00 -10.34 -26.21
N GLU A 75 3.06 -11.18 -25.18
CA GLU A 75 3.73 -12.49 -25.24
C GLU A 75 3.06 -13.40 -26.28
N SER A 76 1.72 -13.46 -26.28
CA SER A 76 0.97 -14.23 -27.29
C SER A 76 1.22 -13.70 -28.71
N ALA A 77 1.22 -12.37 -28.90
CA ALA A 77 1.50 -11.77 -30.20
C ALA A 77 2.94 -12.05 -30.66
N ALA A 78 3.92 -11.99 -29.75
CA ALA A 78 5.31 -12.31 -30.05
C ALA A 78 5.48 -13.77 -30.48
N ALA A 79 4.79 -14.70 -29.82
CA ALA A 79 4.79 -16.11 -30.20
C ALA A 79 4.22 -16.33 -31.61
N LEU A 80 3.09 -15.68 -31.95
CA LEU A 80 2.49 -15.75 -33.29
C LEU A 80 3.42 -15.17 -34.37
N VAL A 81 4.10 -14.06 -34.08
CA VAL A 81 5.09 -13.48 -35.01
C VAL A 81 6.28 -14.43 -35.20
N ALA A 82 6.77 -15.06 -34.13
CA ALA A 82 7.86 -16.01 -34.21
C ALA A 82 7.48 -17.25 -35.04
N GLU A 83 6.27 -17.77 -34.86
CA GLU A 83 5.72 -18.88 -35.67
C GLU A 83 5.61 -18.48 -37.14
N ALA A 84 5.01 -17.33 -37.45
CA ALA A 84 4.90 -16.83 -38.81
C ALA A 84 6.27 -16.62 -39.48
N VAL A 85 7.27 -16.13 -38.74
CA VAL A 85 8.64 -15.97 -39.24
C VAL A 85 9.28 -17.33 -39.56
N ALA A 86 9.06 -18.34 -38.73
CA ALA A 86 9.54 -19.70 -38.99
C ALA A 86 8.92 -20.27 -40.28
N GLU A 87 7.61 -20.13 -40.46
CA GLU A 87 6.90 -20.58 -41.67
C GLU A 87 7.38 -19.86 -42.94
N ILE A 88 7.51 -18.53 -42.89
CA ILE A 88 7.98 -17.74 -44.04
C ILE A 88 9.41 -18.13 -44.41
N THR A 89 10.27 -18.38 -43.42
CA THR A 89 11.66 -18.80 -43.68
C THR A 89 11.71 -20.15 -44.39
N GLU A 90 10.76 -21.05 -44.12
CA GLU A 90 10.66 -22.35 -44.78
C GLU A 90 10.13 -22.25 -46.22
N VAL A 91 9.12 -21.41 -46.45
CA VAL A 91 8.41 -21.34 -47.74
C VAL A 91 9.03 -20.33 -48.72
N CYS A 92 9.39 -19.13 -48.26
CA CYS A 92 9.83 -18.00 -49.09
C CYS A 92 10.87 -17.11 -48.36
N PRO A 93 12.15 -17.52 -48.30
CA PRO A 93 13.17 -16.78 -47.56
C PRO A 93 13.49 -15.40 -48.16
N GLU A 94 13.27 -15.18 -49.47
CA GLU A 94 13.50 -13.87 -50.10
C GLU A 94 12.56 -12.76 -49.62
N GLU A 95 11.35 -13.08 -49.14
CA GLU A 95 10.35 -12.08 -48.74
C GLU A 95 10.52 -11.62 -47.28
N LEU A 96 11.37 -12.28 -46.49
CA LEU A 96 11.51 -12.05 -45.06
C LEU A 96 11.83 -10.58 -44.71
N ASN A 97 12.69 -9.93 -45.50
CA ASN A 97 13.00 -8.51 -45.32
C ASN A 97 11.78 -7.60 -45.54
N SER A 98 10.91 -7.92 -46.50
CA SER A 98 9.70 -7.14 -46.79
C SER A 98 8.67 -7.25 -45.65
N TYR A 99 8.53 -8.45 -45.06
CA TYR A 99 7.67 -8.63 -43.88
C TYR A 99 8.24 -7.92 -42.65
N GLN A 100 9.56 -7.95 -42.45
CA GLN A 100 10.21 -7.22 -41.36
C GLN A 100 9.98 -5.71 -41.49
N GLU A 101 10.12 -5.13 -42.68
CA GLU A 101 9.81 -3.71 -42.92
C GLU A 101 8.35 -3.38 -42.61
N THR A 102 7.42 -4.26 -43.01
CA THR A 102 5.99 -4.09 -42.73
C THR A 102 5.71 -4.12 -41.23
N ILE A 103 6.26 -5.08 -40.48
CA ILE A 103 6.12 -5.18 -39.03
C ILE A 103 6.70 -3.94 -38.34
N ASN A 104 7.91 -3.52 -38.74
CA ASN A 104 8.54 -2.32 -38.17
C ASN A 104 7.71 -1.05 -38.43
N SER A 105 7.06 -0.95 -39.60
CA SER A 105 6.19 0.18 -39.94
C SER A 105 4.98 0.30 -39.01
N LEU A 106 4.45 -0.83 -38.50
CA LEU A 106 3.34 -0.85 -37.55
C LEU A 106 3.74 -0.25 -36.19
N PHE A 107 5.00 -0.41 -35.79
CA PHE A 107 5.53 0.15 -34.54
C PHE A 107 6.01 1.60 -34.66
N THR A 108 6.21 2.11 -35.89
CA THR A 108 6.60 3.51 -36.13
C THR A 108 5.42 4.45 -36.31
N ALA A 109 4.20 3.93 -36.52
CA ALA A 109 3.01 4.75 -36.56
C ALA A 109 2.80 5.44 -35.20
N PRO A 110 2.37 6.72 -35.16
CA PRO A 110 2.04 7.38 -33.91
C PRO A 110 1.01 6.52 -33.19
N THR A 111 1.36 6.05 -32.00
CA THR A 111 0.43 5.31 -31.14
C THR A 111 -0.78 6.20 -30.97
N ALA A 112 -1.94 5.78 -31.49
CA ALA A 112 -3.18 6.50 -31.26
C ALA A 112 -3.34 6.57 -29.74
N GLN A 113 -3.13 7.75 -29.18
CA GLN A 113 -3.41 7.98 -27.77
C GLN A 113 -4.89 7.71 -27.62
N LEU A 114 -5.24 6.58 -27.01
CA LEU A 114 -6.57 6.42 -26.46
C LEU A 114 -6.80 7.66 -25.60
N PRO A 115 -7.91 8.40 -25.80
CA PRO A 115 -8.20 9.52 -24.94
C PRO A 115 -8.07 9.01 -23.52
N LEU A 116 -7.19 9.65 -22.72
CA LEU A 116 -7.13 9.40 -21.29
C LEU A 116 -8.59 9.38 -20.84
N SER A 117 -9.04 8.24 -20.33
CA SER A 117 -10.33 8.17 -19.67
C SER A 117 -10.28 9.27 -18.62
N ASP A 118 -11.03 10.35 -18.84
CA ASP A 118 -11.16 11.41 -17.86
C ASP A 118 -11.72 10.69 -16.62
N ASP A 119 -10.89 10.50 -15.61
CA ASP A 119 -11.27 10.19 -14.23
C ASP A 119 -12.02 11.38 -13.61
N SER A 120 -12.98 11.96 -14.37
CA SER A 120 -13.97 12.88 -13.87
C SER A 120 -14.99 12.06 -13.08
N GLU A 121 -14.63 11.84 -11.82
CA GLU A 121 -15.44 12.00 -10.62
C GLU A 121 -16.96 11.75 -10.72
N ASN A 122 -17.44 10.92 -9.79
CA ASN A 122 -18.83 10.76 -9.34
C ASN A 122 -19.79 9.98 -10.25
N SER A 123 -19.62 8.66 -10.30
CA SER A 123 -20.79 7.77 -10.25
C SER A 123 -20.87 7.17 -8.85
N VAL A 124 -21.64 7.82 -7.97
CA VAL A 124 -22.10 7.21 -6.72
C VAL A 124 -22.95 6.01 -7.10
N GLU A 125 -22.36 4.82 -7.01
CA GLU A 125 -23.11 3.56 -7.09
C GLU A 125 -24.04 3.50 -5.87
N PRO A 126 -25.36 3.30 -6.06
CA PRO A 126 -26.27 3.12 -4.93
C PRO A 126 -25.85 1.85 -4.15
N PRO A 127 -25.96 1.85 -2.81
CA PRO A 127 -25.59 0.69 -2.01
C PRO A 127 -26.44 -0.51 -2.44
N VAL A 128 -25.78 -1.54 -2.97
CA VAL A 128 -26.41 -2.83 -3.24
C VAL A 128 -26.72 -3.46 -1.89
N GLU A 129 -28.01 -3.46 -1.55
CA GLU A 129 -28.56 -4.18 -0.41
C GLU A 129 -28.30 -5.69 -0.60
N PRO A 130 -27.74 -6.41 0.39
CA PRO A 130 -27.50 -7.83 0.25
C PRO A 130 -28.85 -8.57 0.17
N GLU A 131 -29.19 -9.06 -1.02
CA GLU A 131 -30.31 -9.97 -1.19
C GLU A 131 -30.04 -11.24 -0.37
N LEU A 132 -30.83 -11.41 0.69
CA LEU A 132 -30.91 -12.66 1.44
C LEU A 132 -31.22 -13.80 0.45
N PRO A 133 -30.52 -14.94 0.52
CA PRO A 133 -30.78 -16.08 -0.34
C PRO A 133 -32.20 -16.58 -0.08
N ASN A 134 -33.11 -16.22 -0.98
CA ASN A 134 -34.49 -16.66 -0.95
C ASN A 134 -34.50 -18.13 -1.40
N GLY A 135 -34.39 -19.01 -0.41
CA GLY A 135 -34.54 -20.44 -0.60
C GLY A 135 -35.93 -20.75 -1.11
N ASN A 136 -36.04 -21.07 -2.40
CA ASN A 136 -37.17 -21.80 -2.93
C ASN A 136 -36.66 -23.15 -3.43
N GLY A 137 -36.80 -24.14 -2.54
CA GLY A 137 -36.48 -25.53 -2.83
C GLY A 137 -37.40 -26.07 -3.91
N ASN A 138 -36.80 -26.55 -4.99
CA ASN A 138 -37.38 -27.63 -5.78
C ASN A 138 -36.40 -28.79 -5.73
N GLY A 139 -36.86 -29.86 -5.09
CA GLY A 139 -36.06 -31.02 -4.75
C GLY A 139 -35.40 -31.67 -5.95
N HIS A 140 -34.11 -31.92 -5.81
CA HIS A 140 -33.52 -33.09 -6.41
C HIS A 140 -32.92 -33.94 -5.29
N HIS A 141 -33.53 -35.10 -5.14
CA HIS A 141 -33.20 -36.16 -4.20
C HIS A 141 -31.75 -36.60 -4.47
N HIS A 142 -30.80 -36.13 -3.67
CA HIS A 142 -29.48 -36.72 -3.61
C HIS A 142 -29.29 -37.28 -2.21
N ASP A 143 -29.12 -38.61 -2.18
CA ASP A 143 -28.80 -39.39 -1.00
C ASP A 143 -27.69 -38.70 -0.21
N VAL A 144 -28.03 -38.30 1.02
CA VAL A 144 -27.04 -37.91 2.02
C VAL A 144 -26.39 -39.21 2.49
N GLN A 145 -25.26 -39.54 1.90
CA GLN A 145 -24.31 -40.45 2.54
C GLN A 145 -23.75 -39.73 3.77
N ASP A 146 -24.14 -40.27 4.92
CA ASP A 146 -23.53 -40.12 6.24
C ASP A 146 -22.00 -40.09 6.15
N VAL A 147 -21.41 -38.90 6.14
CA VAL A 147 -19.98 -38.68 6.37
C VAL A 147 -19.83 -38.33 7.83
N GLY A 148 -19.55 -39.38 8.62
CA GLY A 148 -19.15 -39.27 10.01
C GLY A 148 -17.90 -38.41 10.17
N ASP A 149 -17.75 -37.89 11.40
CA ASP A 149 -16.60 -37.13 11.92
C ASP A 149 -15.28 -37.51 11.23
N PHE A 150 -14.84 -36.63 10.33
CA PHE A 150 -13.50 -36.66 9.77
C PHE A 150 -12.64 -35.69 10.58
N GLU A 151 -12.04 -36.18 11.66
CA GLU A 151 -10.89 -35.51 12.27
C GLU A 151 -9.78 -35.47 11.21
N VAL A 152 -9.55 -34.29 10.63
CA VAL A 152 -8.42 -34.04 9.73
C VAL A 152 -7.15 -33.98 10.59
N THR A 153 -6.56 -35.14 10.86
CA THR A 153 -5.20 -35.27 11.38
C THR A 153 -4.26 -35.12 10.20
N ILE A 154 -3.66 -33.95 10.03
CA ILE A 154 -2.61 -33.72 9.03
C ILE A 154 -1.34 -34.42 9.52
N ASP A 155 -1.16 -35.65 9.07
CA ASP A 155 0.07 -36.41 9.25
C ASP A 155 1.10 -35.92 8.22
N LEU A 156 1.98 -35.02 8.65
CA LEU A 156 3.14 -34.59 7.88
C LEU A 156 4.23 -35.66 7.99
N GLU A 157 4.12 -36.71 7.17
CA GLU A 157 5.25 -37.59 6.91
C GLU A 157 6.30 -36.84 6.07
N PRO A 158 7.59 -36.79 6.49
CA PRO A 158 8.64 -36.23 5.66
C PRO A 158 8.98 -37.19 4.52
N GLU A 159 8.55 -36.87 3.30
CA GLU A 159 9.03 -37.56 2.11
C GLU A 159 10.54 -37.36 1.97
N ASN A 160 11.27 -38.42 2.28
CA ASN A 160 12.66 -38.61 1.93
C ASN A 160 12.78 -38.78 0.41
N SER A 161 12.85 -37.65 -0.30
CA SER A 161 13.10 -37.60 -1.74
C SER A 161 14.58 -37.92 -2.02
N ASN A 162 14.85 -39.21 -2.21
CA ASN A 162 16.01 -39.72 -2.92
C ASN A 162 15.74 -39.64 -4.43
N GLY A 163 16.11 -38.54 -5.07
CA GLY A 163 16.14 -38.37 -6.52
C GLY A 163 17.27 -37.44 -6.92
N ASN A 164 18.47 -37.96 -7.17
CA ASN A 164 18.96 -38.29 -8.51
C ASN A 164 19.15 -37.06 -9.44
N GLY A 165 20.35 -36.50 -9.39
CA GLY A 165 21.10 -35.85 -10.46
C GLY A 165 20.34 -35.05 -11.53
N ILE A 166 20.23 -33.73 -11.32
CA ILE A 166 20.30 -32.77 -12.43
C ILE A 166 21.66 -32.09 -12.37
N ALA A 167 22.49 -32.45 -13.33
CA ALA A 167 23.78 -31.84 -13.57
C ALA A 167 23.61 -30.37 -13.98
N GLY A 168 24.27 -29.49 -13.22
CA GLY A 168 24.96 -28.29 -13.71
C GLY A 168 24.21 -27.40 -14.70
N ILE A 169 23.30 -26.57 -14.17
CA ILE A 169 23.12 -25.23 -14.75
C ILE A 169 24.08 -24.31 -13.95
N PRO A 170 25.05 -23.64 -14.59
CA PRO A 170 26.06 -22.85 -13.88
C PRO A 170 25.38 -21.70 -13.13
N THR A 171 25.35 -21.82 -11.80
CA THR A 171 24.67 -20.90 -10.87
C THR A 171 25.37 -19.53 -10.75
N GLN A 172 26.35 -19.24 -11.61
CA GLN A 172 27.12 -18.00 -11.56
C GLN A 172 26.51 -16.87 -12.40
N ASP A 173 25.71 -17.18 -13.43
CA ASP A 173 25.12 -16.15 -14.30
C ASP A 173 23.74 -15.64 -13.82
N LEU A 174 23.08 -16.33 -12.88
CA LEU A 174 21.79 -15.89 -12.32
C LEU A 174 21.94 -14.90 -11.14
N ILE A 175 23.15 -14.74 -10.59
CA ILE A 175 23.42 -13.80 -9.50
C ILE A 175 23.75 -12.39 -10.03
N GLU A 176 24.18 -12.25 -11.28
CA GLU A 176 24.40 -10.92 -11.89
C GLU A 176 23.13 -10.24 -12.42
N MET A 177 22.04 -10.99 -12.66
CA MET A 177 20.81 -10.41 -13.20
C MET A 177 19.89 -9.77 -12.14
N ILE A 178 20.10 -10.06 -10.86
CA ILE A 178 19.32 -9.51 -9.73
C ILE A 178 19.95 -8.22 -9.15
N ARG A 179 21.14 -7.82 -9.62
CA ARG A 179 21.94 -6.76 -8.97
C ARG A 179 21.65 -5.33 -9.44
N THR A 180 20.44 -5.08 -9.92
CA THR A 180 19.95 -3.72 -10.20
C THR A 180 18.52 -3.55 -9.70
N GLU A 181 18.20 -4.07 -8.51
CA GLU A 181 17.13 -3.46 -7.71
C GLU A 181 17.64 -2.08 -7.31
N GLU A 182 17.16 -1.04 -8.01
CA GLU A 182 17.24 0.33 -7.55
C GLU A 182 16.59 0.38 -6.17
N VAL A 183 17.43 0.37 -5.12
CA VAL A 183 16.98 0.57 -3.76
C VAL A 183 16.19 1.87 -3.76
N PRO A 184 14.90 1.86 -3.34
CA PRO A 184 14.09 3.06 -3.36
C PRO A 184 14.82 4.14 -2.56
N GLU A 185 15.21 5.21 -3.26
CA GLU A 185 15.93 6.32 -2.64
C GLU A 185 15.09 6.82 -1.46
N VAL A 186 15.64 6.70 -0.26
CA VAL A 186 14.97 7.16 0.96
C VAL A 186 14.97 8.69 0.93
N ILE A 187 13.85 9.25 0.48
CA ILE A 187 13.60 10.69 0.47
C ILE A 187 13.36 11.15 1.91
N LEU A 188 14.08 12.20 2.33
CA LEU A 188 13.93 12.75 3.67
C LEU A 188 12.62 13.53 3.82
N SER A 189 11.93 13.27 4.92
CA SER A 189 10.73 14.00 5.33
C SER A 189 11.07 15.43 5.83
N LEU A 190 10.06 16.31 5.85
CA LEU A 190 10.21 17.68 6.32
C LEU A 190 10.72 17.77 7.78
N ASP A 191 10.31 16.83 8.63
CA ASP A 191 10.71 16.79 10.04
C ASP A 191 12.19 16.45 10.20
N GLU A 192 12.69 15.49 9.43
CA GLU A 192 14.12 15.13 9.39
C GLU A 192 14.97 16.28 8.86
N LEU A 193 14.51 16.95 7.79
CA LEU A 193 15.15 18.16 7.26
C LEU A 193 15.21 19.28 8.31
N ASN A 194 14.18 19.45 9.14
CA ASN A 194 14.16 20.50 10.18
C ASN A 194 15.11 20.23 11.35
N GLN A 195 15.46 18.96 11.61
CA GLN A 195 16.46 18.58 12.63
C GLN A 195 17.89 18.96 12.21
N LEU A 196 18.15 19.14 10.91
CA LEU A 196 19.46 19.57 10.42
C LEU A 196 19.78 21.03 10.77
N SER A 197 21.06 21.35 10.85
CA SER A 197 21.51 22.73 11.05
C SER A 197 21.17 23.59 9.83
N ILE A 198 20.90 24.87 10.04
CA ILE A 198 20.57 25.82 8.95
C ILE A 198 21.67 25.90 7.88
N GLN A 199 22.93 25.68 8.26
CA GLN A 199 24.05 25.67 7.32
C GLN A 199 24.00 24.44 6.40
N LYS A 200 23.67 23.25 6.94
CA LYS A 200 23.49 22.03 6.14
C LYS A 200 22.34 22.17 5.16
N ILE A 201 21.19 22.66 5.63
CA ILE A 201 19.99 22.88 4.80
C ILE A 201 20.29 23.85 3.64
N ARG A 202 21.05 24.91 3.87
CA ARG A 202 21.46 25.84 2.79
C ARG A 202 22.43 25.20 1.78
N LYS A 203 23.34 24.35 2.24
CA LYS A 203 24.24 23.59 1.35
C LYS A 203 23.44 22.61 0.49
N LEU A 204 22.52 21.86 1.09
CA LEU A 204 21.60 20.95 0.38
C LEU A 204 20.76 21.70 -0.66
N ALA A 205 20.17 22.84 -0.28
CA ALA A 205 19.42 23.68 -1.22
C ALA A 205 20.30 24.17 -2.38
N SER A 206 21.55 24.57 -2.11
CA SER A 206 22.47 25.01 -3.17
C SER A 206 22.87 23.85 -4.10
N ALA A 207 23.04 22.64 -3.55
CA ALA A 207 23.36 21.44 -4.33
C ALA A 207 22.21 21.01 -5.24
N LYS A 208 20.97 21.23 -4.82
CA LYS A 208 19.76 20.97 -5.63
C LYS A 208 19.30 22.18 -6.45
N GLU A 209 20.14 23.21 -6.56
CA GLU A 209 19.86 24.45 -7.30
C GLU A 209 18.60 25.22 -6.82
N VAL A 210 18.18 25.00 -5.58
CA VAL A 210 17.05 25.67 -4.93
C VAL A 210 17.51 26.91 -4.15
N SER A 211 16.67 27.95 -4.08
CA SER A 211 16.98 29.18 -3.34
C SER A 211 17.25 28.93 -1.85
N ALA A 212 18.50 29.16 -1.43
CA ALA A 212 18.97 29.06 -0.05
C ALA A 212 18.63 30.28 0.84
N LYS A 213 17.82 31.22 0.34
CA LYS A 213 17.39 32.42 1.08
C LYS A 213 16.09 32.15 1.85
N GLY A 214 16.05 32.55 3.13
CA GLY A 214 14.85 32.47 3.97
C GLY A 214 15.12 31.90 5.37
N LYS A 215 14.02 31.64 6.08
CA LYS A 215 14.02 30.91 7.37
C LYS A 215 14.22 29.42 7.14
N ARG A 216 14.64 28.68 8.18
CA ARG A 216 14.94 27.23 8.09
C ARG A 216 13.81 26.42 7.44
N TRP A 217 12.62 26.52 8.02
CA TRP A 217 11.46 25.75 7.59
C TRP A 217 11.04 26.07 6.14
N GLU A 218 11.24 27.31 5.67
CA GLU A 218 10.94 27.71 4.29
C GLU A 218 11.90 27.04 3.30
N ILE A 219 13.19 26.94 3.67
CA ILE A 219 14.18 26.27 2.83
C ILE A 219 13.93 24.76 2.86
N ALA A 220 13.69 24.18 4.04
CA ALA A 220 13.37 22.76 4.22
C ALA A 220 12.16 22.35 3.38
N LYS A 221 11.07 23.14 3.42
CA LYS A 221 9.87 22.90 2.61
C LYS A 221 10.10 22.95 1.10
N ARG A 222 11.07 23.74 0.62
CA ARG A 222 11.39 23.80 -0.82
C ARG A 222 12.26 22.64 -1.31
N ILE A 223 13.00 22.01 -0.41
CA ILE A 223 13.90 20.89 -0.73
C ILE A 223 13.33 19.54 -0.31
N GLU A 224 12.15 19.53 0.33
CA GLU A 224 11.36 18.35 0.61
C GLU A 224 11.05 17.61 -0.71
N GLY A 225 11.26 16.29 -0.73
CA GLY A 225 11.09 15.49 -1.96
C GLY A 225 12.31 15.46 -2.89
N LEU A 226 13.29 16.36 -2.71
CA LEU A 226 14.46 16.48 -3.62
C LEU A 226 15.76 15.99 -3.00
N VAL A 227 15.80 15.83 -1.68
CA VAL A 227 17.00 15.49 -0.92
C VAL A 227 16.87 14.08 -0.36
N THR A 228 17.88 13.26 -0.65
CA THR A 228 18.01 11.89 -0.14
C THR A 228 18.96 11.83 1.05
N GLU A 229 18.99 10.71 1.77
CA GLU A 229 19.93 10.50 2.86
C GLU A 229 21.39 10.58 2.40
N ASP A 230 21.69 10.11 1.18
CA ASP A 230 23.02 10.14 0.58
C ASP A 230 23.53 11.59 0.38
N ASP A 231 22.65 12.52 0.00
CA ASP A 231 22.99 13.93 -0.12
C ASP A 231 23.44 14.52 1.24
N VAL A 232 22.86 14.05 2.34
CA VAL A 232 23.22 14.50 3.70
C VAL A 232 24.57 13.92 4.13
N VAL A 233 24.85 12.67 3.76
CA VAL A 233 26.14 12.01 4.02
C VAL A 233 27.27 12.66 3.21
N ALA A 234 27.02 12.99 1.94
CA ALA A 234 27.98 13.66 1.06
C ALA A 234 28.44 15.05 1.56
N LEU A 235 27.71 15.65 2.50
CA LEU A 235 28.04 16.94 3.12
C LEU A 235 28.86 16.86 4.43
N LYS A 236 29.13 15.65 4.95
CA LYS A 236 30.01 15.45 6.11
C LYS A 236 31.46 15.66 5.74
#